data_AF-A0A7W9T4E6-F1
#
_entry.id   AF-A0A7W9T4E6-F1
#
_cell.length_a   1.000
_cell.length_b   1.000
_cell.length_c   1.000
_cell.angle_alpha   90.00
_cell.angle_beta   90.00
_cell.angle_gamma   90.00
#
_symmetry.space_group_name_H-M   'P 1'
#
loop_
_entity.id
_entity.type
_entity.pdbx_description
1 polymer ?
#
loop_
_entity_poly.entity_id
_entity_poly.type
_entity_poly.pdbx_seq_one_letter_code
_entity_poly.pdbx_strand_id
1 'polypeptide(L)' 'MNTKSANRTNAETPVTKRPRGFAAMDPATQRRIASEGGRASHQSGRGHRFTSEEARAAGRKGGQASRGRSNQDTAA' A
#
# COMPACT_ATOMS: atom_id res chain seq x y z
N MET A 1 -13.51 -34.50 43.70
CA MET A 1 -12.31 -33.72 43.31
C MET A 1 -11.94 -34.12 41.89
N ASN A 2 -12.02 -33.21 40.91
CA ASN A 2 -11.73 -33.52 39.51
C ASN A 2 -10.70 -32.51 38.99
N THR A 3 -9.44 -32.94 38.91
CA THR A 3 -8.30 -32.18 38.40
C THR A 3 -8.31 -32.21 36.87
N LYS A 4 -9.00 -31.26 36.23
CA LYS A 4 -8.87 -31.04 34.79
C LYS A 4 -7.58 -30.25 34.54
N SER A 5 -6.55 -30.96 34.08
CA SER A 5 -5.27 -30.41 33.64
C SER A 5 -5.50 -29.26 32.65
N ALA A 6 -5.09 -28.06 33.03
CA ALA A 6 -5.10 -26.89 32.18
C ALA A 6 -4.13 -27.13 31.02
N ASN A 7 -4.67 -27.29 29.82
CA ASN A 7 -3.92 -27.37 28.58
C ASN A 7 -3.28 -25.98 28.34
N ARG A 8 -2.03 -25.82 28.77
CA ARG A 8 -1.24 -24.61 28.52
C ARG A 8 -1.19 -24.39 27.01
N THR A 9 -1.82 -23.31 26.56
CA THR A 9 -1.72 -22.81 25.20
C THR A 9 -0.25 -22.66 24.86
N ASN A 10 0.24 -23.52 23.97
CA ASN A 10 1.52 -23.39 23.30
C ASN A 10 1.59 -21.98 22.71
N ALA A 11 2.35 -21.10 23.34
CA ALA A 11 2.73 -19.82 22.75
C ALA A 11 3.68 -20.14 21.59
N GLU A 12 3.12 -20.29 20.39
CA GLU A 12 3.87 -20.35 19.15
C GLU A 12 4.74 -19.09 19.06
N THR A 13 6.03 -19.26 19.35
CA THR A 13 7.06 -18.29 18.99
C THR A 13 6.85 -17.89 17.53
N PRO A 14 6.78 -16.59 17.17
CA PRO A 14 6.63 -16.21 15.79
C PRO A 14 7.88 -16.69 15.04
N VAL A 15 7.73 -17.76 14.26
CA VAL A 15 8.80 -18.25 13.38
C VAL A 15 9.12 -17.10 12.44
N THR A 16 10.27 -16.47 12.65
CA THR A 16 10.74 -15.37 11.81
C THR A 16 10.97 -15.92 10.42
N LYS A 17 10.06 -15.61 9.50
CA LYS A 17 10.16 -16.06 8.11
C LYS A 17 11.39 -15.40 7.51
N ARG A 18 12.39 -16.20 7.16
CA ARG A 18 13.56 -15.73 6.42
C ARG A 18 13.09 -15.02 5.13
N PRO A 19 13.67 -13.86 4.77
CA PRO A 19 13.32 -13.18 3.53
C PRO A 19 13.64 -14.10 2.34
N ARG A 20 12.80 -14.08 1.31
CA ARG A 20 12.97 -14.85 0.07
C ARG A 20 12.60 -14.00 -1.13
N GLY A 21 13.04 -14.41 -2.32
CA GLY A 21 12.72 -13.73 -3.57
C GLY A 21 13.22 -12.30 -3.57
N PHE A 22 12.37 -11.35 -3.98
CA PHE A 22 12.71 -9.93 -4.07
C PHE A 22 13.27 -9.37 -2.75
N ALA A 23 12.66 -9.73 -1.61
CA ALA A 23 13.07 -9.24 -0.29
C ALA A 23 14.43 -9.79 0.18
N ALA A 24 14.92 -10.88 -0.43
CA ALA A 24 16.22 -11.47 -0.11
C ALA A 24 17.37 -10.95 -0.99
N MET A 25 17.07 -10.16 -2.03
CA MET A 25 18.10 -9.64 -2.93
C MET A 25 18.89 -8.49 -2.30
N ASP A 26 20.06 -8.18 -2.86
CA ASP A 26 20.84 -7.00 -2.50
C ASP A 26 20.04 -5.69 -2.72
N PRO A 27 20.18 -4.67 -1.85
CA PRO A 27 19.45 -3.41 -1.96
C PRO A 27 19.62 -2.67 -3.30
N ALA A 28 20.80 -2.74 -3.94
CA ALA A 28 21.00 -2.12 -5.25
C ALA A 28 20.19 -2.84 -6.32
N THR A 29 20.14 -4.18 -6.26
CA THR A 29 19.35 -5.00 -7.19
C THR A 29 17.85 -4.77 -6.99
N GLN A 30 17.37 -4.70 -5.75
CA GLN A 30 15.98 -4.39 -5.44
C GLN A 30 15.57 -3.02 -6.01
N ARG A 31 16.39 -1.98 -5.79
CA ARG A 31 16.13 -0.63 -6.32
C ARG A 31 16.07 -0.62 -7.85
N ARG A 32 16.98 -1.32 -8.52
CA ARG A 32 16.99 -1.42 -9.98
C ARG A 32 15.69 -2.05 -10.50
N ILE A 33 15.32 -3.21 -9.97
CA ILE A 33 14.11 -3.93 -10.38
C ILE A 33 12.85 -3.13 -10.06
N ALA A 34 12.76 -2.48 -8.89
CA ALA A 34 11.63 -1.61 -8.55
C ALA A 34 11.52 -0.42 -9.51
N SER A 35 12.66 0.20 -9.85
CA SER A 35 12.71 1.33 -10.79
C SER A 35 12.30 0.90 -12.21
N GLU A 36 12.79 -0.25 -12.67
CA GLU A 36 12.41 -0.86 -13.95
C GLU A 36 10.92 -1.21 -13.99
N GLY A 37 10.37 -1.79 -12.92
CA GLY A 37 8.95 -2.12 -12.82
C GLY A 37 8.03 -0.90 -12.87
N GLY A 38 8.41 0.20 -12.21
CA GLY A 38 7.68 1.47 -12.26
C GLY A 38 7.70 2.11 -13.66
N ARG A 39 8.87 2.10 -14.31
CA ARG A 39 9.04 2.60 -15.69
C ARG A 39 8.25 1.75 -16.68
N ALA A 40 8.36 0.43 -16.59
CA ALA A 40 7.63 -0.50 -17.45
C ALA A 40 6.11 -0.33 -17.31
N SER A 41 5.62 -0.14 -16.07
CA SER A 41 4.19 0.13 -15.82
C SER A 41 3.72 1.40 -16.54
N HIS A 42 4.48 2.50 -16.45
CA HIS A 42 4.16 3.74 -17.16
C HIS A 42 4.27 3.58 -18.68
N GLN A 43 5.35 2.96 -19.17
CA GLN A 43 5.60 2.75 -20.59
C GLN A 43 4.56 1.83 -21.24
N SER A 44 4.04 0.85 -20.48
CA SER A 44 3.03 -0.09 -20.98
C SER A 44 1.76 0.62 -21.47
N GLY A 45 1.55 1.89 -21.09
CA GLY A 45 0.50 2.72 -21.66
C GLY A 45 -0.91 2.20 -21.40
N ARG A 46 -1.07 1.19 -20.53
CA ARG A 46 -2.36 0.64 -20.08
C ARG A 46 -3.12 1.61 -19.16
N GLY A 47 -2.57 2.79 -18.92
CA GLY A 47 -3.24 3.86 -18.18
C GLY A 47 -4.45 4.37 -18.96
N HIS A 48 -5.52 4.67 -18.24
CA HIS A 48 -6.67 5.38 -18.78
C HIS A 48 -6.23 6.75 -19.32
N ARG A 49 -6.52 7.02 -20.59
CA ARG A 49 -6.32 8.35 -21.17
C ARG A 49 -7.57 9.18 -20.93
N PHE A 50 -7.45 10.19 -20.08
CA PHE A 50 -8.54 11.11 -19.84
C PHE A 50 -8.80 11.97 -21.09
N THR A 51 -10.07 12.09 -21.44
CA THR A 51 -10.51 13.17 -22.33
C THR A 51 -10.47 14.50 -21.57
N SER A 52 -10.42 15.62 -22.29
CA SER A 52 -10.40 16.96 -21.66
C SER A 52 -11.59 17.20 -20.72
N GLU A 53 -12.75 16.66 -21.06
CA GLU A 53 -13.96 16.75 -20.24
C GLU A 53 -13.82 15.93 -18.94
N GLU A 54 -13.31 14.71 -19.06
CA GLU A 54 -13.14 13.79 -17.94
C GLU A 54 -12.08 14.28 -16.94
N ALA A 55 -10.98 14.84 -17.45
CA ALA A 55 -9.97 15.52 -16.63
C ALA A 55 -10.56 16.72 -15.87
N ARG A 56 -11.42 17.51 -16.52
CA ARG A 56 -12.11 18.66 -15.90
C ARG A 56 -13.10 18.21 -14.82
N ALA A 57 -13.85 17.15 -15.08
CA ALA A 57 -14.78 16.57 -14.10
C ALA A 57 -14.04 16.02 -12.88
N ALA A 58 -12.95 15.27 -13.10
CA ALA A 58 -12.09 14.75 -12.04
C ALA A 58 -11.45 15.88 -11.21
N GLY A 59 -10.93 16.92 -11.86
CA GLY A 59 -10.38 18.10 -11.18
C GLY A 59 -11.42 18.86 -10.36
N ARG A 60 -12.63 19.04 -10.89
CA ARG A 60 -13.76 19.65 -10.15
C ARG A 60 -14.10 18.82 -8.90
N LYS A 61 -14.22 17.50 -9.04
CA LYS A 61 -14.50 16.58 -7.94
C LYS A 61 -13.40 16.62 -6.88
N GLY A 62 -12.13 16.64 -7.28
CA GLY A 62 -10.99 16.78 -6.39
C GLY A 62 -11.01 18.10 -5.61
N GLY A 63 -11.30 19.22 -6.30
CA GLY A 63 -11.41 20.54 -5.67
C GLY A 63 -12.59 20.67 -4.70
N GLN A 64 -13.72 19.99 -4.98
CA GLN A 64 -14.83 19.90 -4.03
C GLN A 64 -14.44 19.10 -2.78
N ALA A 65 -13.73 17.98 -2.96
CA ALA A 65 -13.28 17.14 -1.84
C ALA A 65 -12.21 17.82 -0.97
N SER A 66 -11.34 18.66 -1.54
CA SER A 66 -10.32 19.38 -0.79
C SER A 66 -10.90 20.56 0.01
N ARG A 67 -11.88 21.28 -0.55
CA ARG A 67 -12.57 22.39 0.12
C ARG A 67 -13.43 21.93 1.31
N GLY A 68 -13.88 20.68 1.33
CA GLY A 68 -14.59 20.11 2.47
C GLY A 68 -13.69 19.78 3.67
N ARG A 69 -12.37 19.64 3.48
CA ARG A 69 -11.42 19.28 4.55
C ARG A 69 -10.85 20.50 5.26
N SER A 70 -10.67 21.63 4.56
CA SER A 70 -10.08 22.85 5.14
C SER A 70 -10.90 23.49 6.27
N ASN A 71 -12.21 23.19 6.37
CA ASN A 71 -13.07 23.75 7.42
C ASN A 71 -13.15 22.87 8.69
N GLN A 72 -12.53 21.69 8.72
CA GLN A 72 -12.56 20.79 9.89
C GLN A 72 -11.33 20.95 10.80
N ASP A 73 -10.24 21.54 10.29
CA ASP A 73 -8.95 21.60 11.02
C ASP A 73 -8.72 22.91 11.80
N THR A 74 -9.71 23.83 11.85
CA THR A 74 -9.60 25.12 12.59
C THR A 74 -10.49 25.20 13.84
N ALA A 75 -10.91 24.06 14.36
CA ALA A 75 -11.64 23.96 15.63
C ALA A 75 -10.88 23.03 16.60
N ALA A 76 -9.79 23.54 17.16
CA ALA A 76 -9.10 22.98 18.33
C ALA A 76 -8.49 24.13 19.14
#